data_AF-A0A445BTJ8-F1
#
_entry.id   AF-A0A445BTJ8-F1
#
_cell.length_a   1.000
_cell.length_b   1.000
_cell.length_c   1.000
_cell.angle_alpha   90.00
_cell.angle_beta   90.00
_cell.angle_gamma   90.00
#
_symmetry.space_group_name_H-M   'P 1'
#
loop_
_entity.id
_entity.type
_entity.pdbx_description
1 polymer ?
#
loop_
_entity_poly.entity_id
_entity_poly.type
_entity_poly.pdbx_seq_one_letter_code
_entity_poly.pdbx_strand_id
1 'polypeptide(L)'
;MSGYSSAVKLEIEKFNGRINFGLWQIQVKDVLIQSGLHKALKERISGMKDEDWEELDLRAASAIRLCLAKNVLANAQGMKTAKEL
;
A
#
# COMPACT_ATOMS: atom_id res chain seq x y z
N MET A 1 -4.05 -30.67 -7.59
CA MET A 1 -3.32 -30.00 -6.49
C MET A 1 -3.22 -28.52 -6.80
N SER A 2 -3.60 -27.70 -5.82
CA SER A 2 -3.55 -26.24 -5.77
C SER A 2 -4.17 -25.50 -6.95
N GLY A 3 -5.50 -25.34 -6.92
CA GLY A 3 -6.14 -24.26 -7.64
C GLY A 3 -5.58 -22.96 -7.09
N TYR A 4 -4.96 -22.17 -7.97
CA TYR A 4 -4.53 -20.81 -7.68
C TYR A 4 -5.64 -20.12 -6.90
N SER A 5 -5.33 -19.76 -5.64
CA SER A 5 -6.14 -18.84 -4.85
C SER A 5 -6.55 -17.73 -5.78
N SER A 6 -7.86 -17.59 -6.03
CA SER A 6 -8.39 -16.49 -6.80
C SER A 6 -7.92 -15.25 -6.05
N ALA A 7 -6.81 -14.66 -6.50
CA ALA A 7 -6.34 -13.40 -6.00
C ALA A 7 -7.55 -12.51 -6.19
N VAL A 8 -8.24 -12.22 -5.09
CA VAL A 8 -9.36 -11.29 -5.11
C VAL A 8 -8.72 -10.04 -5.66
N LYS A 9 -8.95 -9.78 -6.94
CA LYS A 9 -8.50 -8.57 -7.59
C LYS A 9 -9.41 -7.53 -6.98
N LEU A 10 -9.02 -7.07 -5.79
CA LEU A 10 -9.71 -6.02 -5.07
C LEU A 10 -9.50 -4.79 -5.94
N GLU A 11 -10.46 -4.57 -6.83
CA GLU A 11 -10.55 -3.37 -7.64
C GLU A 11 -10.94 -2.22 -6.71
N ILE A 12 -9.96 -1.76 -5.93
CA ILE A 12 -10.08 -0.51 -5.18
C ILE A 12 -10.13 0.61 -6.22
N GLU A 13 -11.13 1.48 -6.08
CA GLU A 13 -11.19 2.70 -6.88
C GLU A 13 -9.95 3.55 -6.61
N LYS A 14 -9.24 3.93 -7.67
CA LYS A 14 -8.03 4.73 -7.52
C LYS A 14 -8.35 6.10 -6.95
N PHE A 15 -7.57 6.54 -5.96
CA PHE A 15 -7.74 7.87 -5.40
C PHE A 15 -7.36 8.93 -6.42
N ASN A 16 -8.35 9.73 -6.81
CA ASN A 16 -8.25 10.80 -7.80
C ASN A 16 -8.50 12.18 -7.20
N GLY A 17 -8.72 12.28 -5.89
CA GLY A 17 -9.08 13.51 -5.16
C GLY A 17 -10.58 13.84 -5.16
N ARG A 18 -11.43 13.05 -5.81
CA ARG A 18 -12.89 13.23 -5.83
C ARG A 18 -13.63 12.27 -4.91
N ILE A 19 -13.08 11.07 -4.71
CA ILE A 19 -13.64 10.09 -3.77
C ILE A 19 -13.33 10.48 -2.32
N ASN A 20 -14.13 9.98 -1.38
CA ASN A 20 -13.89 10.19 0.04
C ASN A 20 -12.54 9.56 0.44
N PHE A 21 -11.61 10.41 0.89
CA PHE A 21 -10.25 9.97 1.23
C PHE A 21 -10.24 8.97 2.39
N GLY A 22 -11.07 9.17 3.42
CA GLY A 22 -11.14 8.25 4.56
C GLY A 22 -11.64 6.85 4.16
N LEU A 23 -12.64 6.77 3.28
CA LEU A 23 -13.12 5.49 2.74
C LEU A 23 -12.06 4.81 1.86
N TRP A 24 -11.31 5.58 1.07
CA TRP A 24 -10.22 5.05 0.27
C TRP A 24 -9.09 4.51 1.16
N GLN A 25 -8.70 5.23 2.21
CA GLN A 25 -7.67 4.79 3.15
C GLN A 25 -8.04 3.46 3.84
N ILE A 26 -9.30 3.28 4.22
CA ILE A 26 -9.78 2.02 4.81
C ILE A 26 -9.57 0.86 3.82
N GLN A 27 -10.01 1.02 2.56
CA GLN A 27 -9.88 -0.01 1.54
C GLN A 27 -8.41 -0.37 1.24
N VAL A 28 -7.54 0.64 1.11
CA VAL A 28 -6.10 0.41 0.88
C VAL A 28 -5.46 -0.31 2.06
N LYS A 29 -5.84 0.06 3.28
CA LYS A 29 -5.36 -0.63 4.49
C LYS A 29 -5.78 -2.10 4.49
N ASP A 30 -7.01 -2.42 4.09
CA ASP A 30 -7.48 -3.81 4.01
C ASP A 30 -6.71 -4.61 2.97
N VAL A 31 -6.38 -4.03 1.81
CA VAL A 31 -5.50 -4.66 0.80
C VAL A 31 -4.09 -4.91 1.35
N LEU A 32 -3.52 -3.94 2.07
CA LEU A 32 -2.21 -4.12 2.71
C LEU A 32 -2.25 -5.19 3.80
N ILE A 33 -3.36 -5.35 4.52
CA ILE A 33 -3.54 -6.43 5.50
C ILE A 33 -3.58 -7.78 4.79
N GLN A 34 -4.40 -7.92 3.76
CA GLN A 34 -4.52 -9.16 2.97
C GLN A 34 -3.21 -9.55 2.29
N SER A 35 -2.39 -8.57 1.93
CA SER A 35 -1.07 -8.77 1.31
C SER A 35 0.07 -8.93 2.34
N GLY A 36 -0.21 -8.84 3.64
CA GLY A 36 0.80 -8.93 4.70
C GLY A 36 1.71 -7.70 4.86
N LEU A 37 1.42 -6.60 4.15
CA LEU A 37 2.24 -5.38 4.07
C LEU A 37 1.89 -4.32 5.12
N HIS A 38 0.75 -4.47 5.83
CA HIS A 38 0.24 -3.49 6.80
C HIS A 38 1.22 -3.11 7.93
N LYS A 39 2.27 -3.92 8.17
CA LYS A 39 3.31 -3.63 9.15
C LYS A 39 4.20 -2.45 8.74
N ALA A 40 4.36 -2.16 7.44
CA ALA A 40 5.11 -1.00 6.95
C ALA A 40 4.46 0.34 7.35
N LEU A 41 3.16 0.36 7.59
CA LEU A 41 2.44 1.56 8.05
C LEU A 41 2.67 1.87 9.54
N LYS A 42 3.26 0.93 10.29
CA LYS A 42 3.56 1.10 11.71
C LYS A 42 4.99 1.56 11.90
N GLU A 43 5.36 1.86 13.13
CA GLU A 43 6.76 2.08 13.46
C GLU A 43 7.57 0.80 13.29
N ARG A 44 8.81 0.97 12.85
CA ARG A 44 9.75 -0.13 12.71
C ARG A 44 9.95 -0.82 14.06
N ILE A 45 9.70 -2.12 14.10
CA ILE A 45 9.86 -2.93 15.31
C ILE A 45 11.35 -3.22 15.52
N SER A 46 11.83 -3.08 16.75
CA SER A 46 13.20 -3.45 17.12
C SER A 46 13.43 -4.95 16.90
N GLY A 47 14.48 -5.29 16.15
CA GLY A 47 14.83 -6.68 15.82
C GLY A 47 14.59 -7.10 14.36
N MET A 48 13.91 -6.27 13.55
CA MET A 48 13.86 -6.46 12.11
C MET A 48 15.13 -5.91 11.44
N LYS A 49 15.73 -6.66 10.52
CA LYS A 49 16.89 -6.20 9.75
C LYS A 49 16.52 -4.98 8.90
N ASP A 50 17.49 -4.10 8.67
CA ASP A 50 17.29 -2.89 7.84
C ASP A 50 16.77 -3.26 6.45
N GLU A 51 17.39 -4.25 5.81
CA GLU A 51 17.05 -4.72 4.46
C GLU A 51 15.62 -5.28 4.39
N ASP A 52 15.23 -6.12 5.37
CA ASP A 52 13.88 -6.70 5.43
C ASP A 52 12.82 -5.60 5.61
N TRP A 53 13.14 -4.58 6.43
CA TRP A 53 12.26 -3.44 6.66
C TRP A 53 12.12 -2.57 5.41
N GLU A 54 13.23 -2.27 4.74
CA GLU A 54 13.26 -1.51 3.50
C GLU A 54 12.45 -2.22 2.40
N GLU A 55 12.61 -3.53 2.25
CA GLU A 55 11.83 -4.30 1.28
C GLU A 55 10.33 -4.25 1.60
N LEU A 56 9.96 -4.42 2.88
CA LEU A 56 8.57 -4.35 3.32
C LEU A 56 7.96 -2.97 3.05
N ASP A 57 8.69 -1.90 3.36
CA ASP A 57 8.26 -0.52 3.14
C ASP A 57 8.12 -0.20 1.64
N LEU A 58 9.09 -0.59 0.81
CA LEU A 58 9.05 -0.42 -0.64
C LEU A 58 7.84 -1.14 -1.26
N ARG A 59 7.55 -2.37 -0.82
CA ARG A 59 6.39 -3.14 -1.29
C ARG A 59 5.08 -2.47 -0.89
N ALA A 60 4.96 -1.99 0.35
CA ALA A 60 3.77 -1.27 0.81
C ALA A 60 3.57 0.06 0.06
N ALA A 61 4.64 0.84 -0.09
CA ALA A 61 4.63 2.11 -0.83
C ALA A 61 4.23 1.89 -2.30
N SER A 62 4.73 0.81 -2.92
CA SER A 62 4.34 0.41 -4.28
C SER A 62 2.85 0.09 -4.38
N ALA A 63 2.32 -0.70 -3.45
CA ALA A 63 0.90 -1.04 -3.40
C ALA A 63 0.00 0.20 -3.24
N ILE A 64 0.38 1.16 -2.39
CA ILE A 64 -0.35 2.42 -2.22
C ILE A 64 -0.32 3.23 -3.52
N ARG A 65 0.85 3.39 -4.16
CA ARG A 65 0.99 4.11 -5.43
C ARG A 65 0.14 3.50 -6.55
N LEU A 66 -0.01 2.17 -6.59
CA LEU A 66 -0.90 1.49 -7.55
C LEU A 66 -2.39 1.81 -7.33
N CYS A 67 -2.77 2.19 -6.10
CA CYS A 67 -4.11 2.64 -5.73
C CYS A 67 -4.33 4.15 -5.97
N LEU A 68 -3.35 4.88 -6.53
CA LEU A 68 -3.47 6.30 -6.88
C LEU A 68 -3.79 6.48 -8.38
N ALA A 69 -4.59 7.49 -8.70
CA ALA A 69 -4.78 7.95 -10.06
C ALA A 69 -3.54 8.74 -10.54
N LYS A 70 -3.31 8.80 -11.86
CA LYS A 70 -2.10 9.41 -12.45
C LYS A 70 -1.88 10.86 -12.01
N ASN A 71 -2.95 11.63 -11.88
CA ASN A 71 -2.89 13.03 -11.44
C ASN A 71 -2.44 13.17 -9.98
N VAL A 72 -2.79 12.21 -9.12
CA VAL A 72 -2.36 12.21 -7.71
C VAL A 72 -0.96 11.64 -7.58
N LEU A 73 -0.64 10.58 -8.33
CA LEU A 73 0.68 9.95 -8.34
C LEU A 73 1.79 10.93 -8.73
N ALA A 74 1.52 11.87 -9.65
CA ALA A 74 2.47 12.93 -10.02
C ALA A 74 2.87 13.81 -8.81
N ASN A 75 1.93 14.07 -7.89
CA ASN A 75 2.22 14.84 -6.68
C ASN A 75 2.98 14.02 -5.62
N ALA A 76 2.90 12.69 -5.70
CA ALA A 76 3.53 11.77 -4.76
C ALA A 76 4.95 11.33 -5.18
N GLN A 77 5.51 11.86 -6.26
CA GLN A 77 6.82 11.44 -6.79
C GLN A 77 7.99 11.59 -5.81
N GLY A 78 7.87 12.48 -4.81
CA GLY A 78 8.87 12.66 -3.76
C GLY A 78 8.73 11.73 -2.55
N MET A 79 7.61 11.02 -2.42
CA MET A 79 7.29 10.16 -1.28
C MET A 79 7.88 8.77 -1.51
N LYS A 80 8.82 8.38 -0.63
CA LYS A 80 9.59 7.15 -0.80
C LYS A 80 8.99 6.01 0.03
N THR A 81 8.50 6.34 1.21
CA THR A 81 8.01 5.37 2.20
C THR A 81 6.50 5.20 2.15
N ALA A 82 6.01 4.08 2.68
CA ALA A 82 4.56 3.83 2.78
C ALA A 82 3.88 4.78 3.77
N LYS A 83 4.64 5.35 4.72
CA LYS A 83 4.15 6.28 5.74
C LYS A 83 3.98 7.72 5.22
N GLU A 84 4.76 8.09 4.20
CA GLU A 84 4.69 9.41 3.56
C GLU A 84 3.53 9.53 2.56
N LEU A 85 3.04 8.40 2.04
CA LEU A 85 1.93 8.28 1.09
C LEU A 85 0.57 8.26 1.79
#